data_AF-A0A849R0H3-F1
#
_entry.id   AF-A0A849R0H3-F1
#
_cell.length_a   1.000
_cell.length_b   1.000
_cell.length_c   1.000
_cell.angle_alpha   90.00
_cell.angle_beta   90.00
_cell.angle_gamma   90.00
#
_symmetry.space_group_name_H-M   'P 1'
#
loop_
_entity.id
_entity.type
_entity.pdbx_description
1 polymer ?
#
loop_
_entity_poly.entity_id
_entity_poly.type
_entity_poly.pdbx_seq_one_letter_code
_entity_poly.pdbx_strand_id
1 'polypeptide(L)'
;YSPALADDYYKLADFYSSYDEDYTKELGGLNTEKFLKVIAGKDGKWLEIAATILSVYESYRIKFRGAELRERIISTSCDIKSATEAEKIYYVFDELKRVGLIDA
;
A
#
# COMPACT_ATOMS: atom_id res chain seq x y z
N TYR A 1 -18.27 -11.44 -11.62
CA TYR A 1 -16.91 -11.49 -12.19
C TYR A 1 -17.02 -11.77 -13.68
N SER A 2 -16.50 -10.89 -14.53
CA SER A 2 -16.53 -11.07 -15.99
C SER A 2 -15.20 -11.66 -16.48
N PRO A 3 -15.20 -12.71 -17.32
CA PRO A 3 -13.99 -13.31 -17.89
C PRO A 3 -13.09 -12.30 -18.62
N ALA A 4 -13.68 -11.26 -19.22
CA ALA A 4 -12.94 -10.24 -19.97
C ALA A 4 -11.97 -9.41 -19.10
N LEU A 5 -12.24 -9.26 -17.80
CA LEU A 5 -11.32 -8.60 -16.87
C LEU A 5 -10.13 -9.49 -16.49
N ALA A 6 -10.31 -10.82 -16.51
CA ALA A 6 -9.26 -11.76 -16.15
C ALA A 6 -8.22 -11.90 -17.27
N ASP A 7 -8.63 -11.77 -18.52
CA ASP A 7 -7.73 -11.85 -19.69
C ASP A 7 -6.60 -10.82 -19.64
N ASP A 8 -6.86 -9.61 -19.14
CA ASP A 8 -5.82 -8.57 -19.05
C ASP A 8 -4.81 -8.88 -17.93
N TYR A 9 -5.21 -9.59 -16.87
CA TYR A 9 -4.29 -10.09 -15.84
C TYR A 9 -3.40 -11.22 -16.36
N TYR A 10 -3.94 -12.13 -17.18
CA TYR A 10 -3.14 -13.22 -17.76
C TYR A 10 -2.16 -12.71 -18.82
N LYS A 11 -2.55 -11.71 -19.63
CA LYS A 11 -1.63 -11.06 -20.59
C LYS A 11 -0.46 -10.35 -19.89
N LEU A 12 -0.69 -9.77 -18.70
CA LEU A 12 0.38 -9.20 -17.89
C LEU A 12 1.29 -10.29 -17.33
N ALA A 13 0.75 -11.41 -16.86
CA ALA A 13 1.54 -12.53 -16.35
C ALA A 13 2.49 -13.10 -17.43
N ASP A 14 2.04 -13.19 -18.68
CA ASP A 14 2.88 -13.59 -19.81
C ASP A 14 3.99 -12.56 -20.09
N PHE A 15 3.72 -11.27 -19.91
CA PHE A 15 4.70 -10.18 -20.08
C PHE A 15 5.77 -10.15 -18.98
N TYR A 16 5.42 -10.55 -17.74
CA TYR A 16 6.39 -10.66 -16.64
C TYR A 16 7.16 -11.99 -16.66
N SER A 17 6.73 -12.99 -17.44
CA SER A 17 7.46 -14.27 -17.56
C SER A 17 8.80 -14.14 -18.29
N SER A 18 9.00 -13.06 -19.05
CA SER A 18 10.24 -12.72 -19.75
C SER A 18 11.11 -11.71 -19.00
N TYR A 19 10.75 -11.33 -17.78
CA TYR A 19 11.51 -10.40 -16.95
C TYR A 19 12.76 -11.11 -16.38
N ASP A 20 13.79 -11.24 -17.21
CA ASP A 20 15.14 -11.71 -16.86
C ASP A 20 16.02 -10.56 -16.32
N GLU A 21 15.39 -9.49 -15.83
CA GLU A 21 16.08 -8.40 -15.18
C GLU A 21 16.03 -8.57 -13.66
N ASP A 22 17.21 -8.40 -13.05
CA ASP A 22 17.41 -8.38 -11.62
C ASP A 22 16.52 -7.31 -10.96
N TYR A 23 15.31 -7.71 -10.57
CA TYR A 23 14.28 -6.87 -9.95
C TYR A 23 14.78 -6.16 -8.69
N THR A 24 15.94 -6.57 -8.15
CA THR A 24 16.59 -5.86 -7.05
C THR A 24 16.99 -4.43 -7.41
N LYS A 25 17.18 -4.09 -8.70
CA LYS A 25 17.38 -2.70 -9.14
C LYS A 25 16.14 -1.84 -8.93
N GLU A 26 14.96 -2.38 -9.21
CA GLU A 26 13.66 -1.73 -8.96
C GLU A 26 13.33 -1.66 -7.46
N LEU A 27 13.94 -2.53 -6.65
CA LEU A 27 13.87 -2.51 -5.20
C LEU A 27 14.93 -1.62 -4.55
N GLY A 28 15.68 -0.82 -5.32
CA GLY A 28 16.76 0.02 -4.82
C GLY A 28 16.32 0.89 -3.64
N GLY A 29 16.79 0.55 -2.43
CA GLY A 29 16.47 1.25 -1.18
C GLY A 29 15.29 0.68 -0.38
N LEU A 30 14.55 -0.31 -0.90
CA LEU A 30 13.54 -1.03 -0.13
C LEU A 30 14.24 -1.96 0.87
N ASN A 31 14.01 -1.74 2.16
CA ASN A 31 14.40 -2.70 3.18
C ASN A 31 13.41 -3.87 3.18
N THR A 32 13.64 -4.83 2.28
CA THR A 32 12.77 -5.99 2.04
C THR A 32 12.56 -6.80 3.31
N GLU A 33 13.57 -6.95 4.16
CA GLU A 33 13.44 -7.68 5.42
C GLU A 33 12.46 -6.99 6.38
N LYS A 34 12.55 -5.66 6.50
CA LYS A 34 11.64 -4.86 7.30
C LYS A 34 10.22 -4.93 6.72
N PHE A 35 10.07 -4.82 5.41
CA PHE A 35 8.78 -4.95 4.74
C PHE A 35 8.14 -6.33 4.97
N LEU A 36 8.89 -7.42 4.76
CA LEU A 36 8.44 -8.80 4.98
C LEU A 36 8.02 -9.03 6.43
N LYS A 37 8.76 -8.50 7.41
CA LYS A 37 8.39 -8.57 8.83
C LYS A 37 7.09 -7.86 9.14
N VAL A 38 6.81 -6.74 8.48
CA VAL A 38 5.57 -5.97 8.67
C VAL A 38 4.35 -6.71 8.13
N ILE A 39 4.50 -7.36 6.97
CA ILE A 39 3.40 -8.06 6.31
C ILE A 39 3.20 -9.50 6.76
N ALA A 40 4.16 -10.08 7.50
CA ALA A 40 4.06 -11.43 8.01
C ALA A 40 2.81 -11.60 8.90
N GLY A 41 1.94 -12.55 8.54
CA GLY A 41 0.70 -12.84 9.26
C GLY A 41 -0.43 -11.83 9.02
N LYS A 42 -0.27 -10.88 8.08
CA LYS A 42 -1.34 -9.97 7.66
C LYS A 42 -2.18 -10.59 6.55
N ASP A 43 -3.48 -10.32 6.55
CA ASP A 43 -4.40 -10.80 5.52
C ASP A 43 -4.43 -9.87 4.30
N GLY A 44 -5.10 -10.31 3.23
CA GLY A 44 -5.23 -9.53 2.01
C GLY A 44 -5.92 -8.17 2.22
N LYS A 45 -6.84 -8.09 3.19
CA LYS A 45 -7.56 -6.86 3.51
C LYS A 45 -6.63 -5.85 4.17
N TRP A 46 -5.78 -6.29 5.09
CA TRP A 46 -4.74 -5.46 5.70
C TRP A 46 -3.80 -4.90 4.62
N LEU A 47 -3.34 -5.75 3.69
CA LEU A 47 -2.44 -5.34 2.60
C LEU A 47 -3.08 -4.30 1.68
N GLU A 48 -4.35 -4.49 1.34
CA GLU A 48 -5.12 -3.57 0.50
C GLU A 48 -5.28 -2.18 1.16
N ILE A 49 -5.56 -2.15 2.48
CA ILE A 49 -5.64 -0.90 3.24
C ILE A 49 -4.26 -0.25 3.32
N ALA A 50 -3.21 -1.02 3.61
CA ALA A 50 -1.86 -0.51 3.72
C ALA A 50 -1.36 0.11 2.41
N ALA A 51 -1.59 -0.56 1.28
CA ALA A 51 -1.24 -0.05 -0.04
C ALA A 51 -1.97 1.27 -0.34
N THR A 52 -3.23 1.39 0.08
CA THR A 52 -4.02 2.63 -0.08
C THR A 52 -3.43 3.77 0.74
N ILE A 53 -3.15 3.53 2.02
CA ILE A 53 -2.58 4.53 2.92
C ILE A 53 -1.21 5.00 2.41
N LEU A 54 -0.35 4.08 1.98
CA LEU A 54 0.98 4.41 1.44
C LEU A 54 0.90 5.25 0.17
N SER A 55 -0.01 4.90 -0.75
CA SER A 55 -0.24 5.66 -1.99
C SER A 55 -0.70 7.09 -1.72
N VAL A 56 -1.64 7.27 -0.78
CA VAL A 56 -2.10 8.60 -0.35
C VAL A 56 -0.97 9.36 0.35
N TYR A 57 -0.23 8.71 1.25
CA TYR A 57 0.90 9.32 1.97
C TYR A 57 1.95 9.86 1.01
N GLU A 58 2.43 9.08 0.03
CA GLU A 58 3.43 9.53 -0.94
C GLU A 58 2.95 10.75 -1.74
N SER A 59 1.68 10.75 -2.13
CA SER A 59 1.07 11.87 -2.86
C SER A 59 0.97 13.15 -2.02
N TYR A 60 0.76 13.01 -0.71
CA TYR A 60 0.36 14.12 0.17
C TYR A 60 1.52 14.65 1.01
N ARG A 61 2.51 13.80 1.34
CA ARG A 61 3.68 14.17 2.17
C ARG A 61 4.57 15.20 1.52
N ILE A 62 4.39 15.55 0.25
CA ILE A 62 5.11 16.67 -0.38
C ILE A 62 4.45 18.00 0.01
N LYS A 63 3.12 18.03 0.19
CA LYS A 63 2.32 19.25 0.35
C LYS A 63 1.92 19.54 1.80
N PHE A 64 1.65 18.51 2.60
CA PHE A 64 1.14 18.64 3.96
C PHE A 64 2.16 18.14 4.99
N ARG A 65 2.04 18.58 6.25
CA ARG A 65 2.90 18.17 7.36
C ARG A 65 2.11 17.98 8.65
N GLY A 66 2.66 17.20 9.58
CA GLY A 66 2.14 17.03 10.94
C GLY A 66 0.66 16.59 10.98
N ALA A 67 -0.13 17.21 11.85
CA ALA A 67 -1.52 16.85 12.06
C ALA A 67 -2.39 16.93 10.79
N GLU A 68 -2.14 17.93 9.93
CA GLU A 68 -2.88 18.07 8.67
C GLU A 68 -2.57 16.90 7.71
N LEU A 69 -1.31 16.49 7.61
CA LEU A 69 -0.92 15.34 6.79
C LEU A 69 -1.65 14.07 7.27
N ARG A 70 -1.64 13.81 8.58
CA ARG A 70 -2.35 12.69 9.19
C ARG A 70 -3.84 12.71 8.86
N GLU A 71 -4.51 13.83 9.09
CA GLU A 71 -5.95 13.96 8.87
C GLU A 71 -6.32 13.69 7.41
N ARG A 72 -5.55 14.26 6.47
CA ARG A 72 -5.78 14.07 5.04
C ARG A 72 -5.59 12.62 4.61
N ILE A 73 -4.54 11.95 5.09
CA ILE A 73 -4.30 10.53 4.79
C ILE A 73 -5.48 9.67 5.26
N ILE A 74 -5.89 9.85 6.50
CA ILE A 74 -6.98 9.08 7.10
C ILE A 74 -8.30 9.35 6.37
N SER A 75 -8.68 10.62 6.20
CA SER A 75 -9.94 11.00 5.55
C SER A 75 -10.00 10.43 4.14
N THR A 76 -8.97 10.67 3.31
CA THR A 76 -8.95 10.19 1.93
C THR A 76 -8.90 8.68 1.86
N SER A 77 -8.20 8.00 2.77
CA SER A 77 -8.18 6.53 2.81
C SER A 77 -9.56 5.95 3.18
N CYS A 78 -10.27 6.57 4.14
CA CYS A 78 -11.65 6.22 4.47
C CYS A 78 -12.60 6.43 3.29
N ASP A 79 -12.43 7.52 2.53
CA ASP A 79 -13.25 7.79 1.35
C ASP A 79 -13.03 6.74 0.25
N ILE A 80 -11.76 6.42 -0.05
CA ILE A 80 -11.39 5.39 -1.05
C ILE A 80 -11.87 4.01 -0.61
N LYS A 81 -11.74 3.69 0.68
CA LYS A 81 -12.15 2.41 1.28
C LYS A 81 -13.45 2.55 2.07
N SER A 82 -14.43 3.24 1.49
CA SER A 82 -15.73 3.52 2.15
C SER A 82 -16.50 2.27 2.61
N ALA A 83 -16.25 1.12 1.99
CA ALA A 83 -16.83 -0.17 2.41
C ALA A 83 -16.07 -0.85 3.57
N THR A 84 -14.99 -0.26 4.06
CA THR A 84 -14.19 -0.76 5.19
C THR A 84 -14.45 0.09 6.42
N GLU A 85 -14.63 -0.57 7.56
CA GLU A 85 -14.75 0.10 8.86
C GLU A 85 -13.54 1.01 9.11
N ALA A 86 -13.81 2.28 9.45
CA ALA A 86 -12.77 3.27 9.69
C ALA A 86 -11.75 2.80 10.74
N GLU A 87 -12.19 2.09 11.78
CA GLU A 87 -11.32 1.52 12.83
C GLU A 87 -10.20 0.64 12.26
N LYS A 88 -10.49 -0.15 11.22
CA LYS A 88 -9.47 -0.98 10.55
C LYS A 88 -8.46 -0.11 9.80
N ILE A 89 -8.91 0.99 9.21
CA ILE A 89 -8.03 1.95 8.51
C ILE A 89 -7.12 2.66 9.51
N TYR A 90 -7.66 3.12 10.64
CA TYR A 90 -6.87 3.69 11.74
C TYR A 90 -5.84 2.70 12.28
N TYR A 91 -6.25 1.45 12.52
CA TYR A 91 -5.38 0.39 13.00
C TYR A 91 -4.19 0.17 12.05
N VAL A 92 -4.45 0.05 10.74
CA VAL A 92 -3.37 -0.14 9.75
C VAL A 92 -2.47 1.10 9.66
N PHE A 93 -3.05 2.31 9.71
CA PHE A 93 -2.27 3.54 9.73
C PHE A 93 -1.29 3.59 10.90
N ASP A 94 -1.76 3.30 12.12
CA ASP A 94 -0.94 3.31 13.32
C ASP A 94 0.15 2.24 13.26
N GLU A 95 -0.14 1.05 12.71
CA GLU A 95 0.87 0.03 12.47
C GLU A 95 1.96 0.52 11.49
N LEU A 96 1.58 1.10 10.36
CA LEU A 96 2.52 1.63 9.36
C LEU A 96 3.42 2.73 9.94
N LYS A 97 2.85 3.60 10.78
CA LYS A 97 3.61 4.62 11.51
C LYS A 97 4.56 3.99 12.52
N ARG A 98 4.08 3.03 13.32
CA ARG A 98 4.89 2.33 14.34
C ARG A 98 6.11 1.64 13.73
N VAL A 99 5.97 1.08 12.53
CA VAL A 99 7.07 0.42 11.83
C VAL A 99 7.92 1.39 11.01
N GLY A 100 7.59 2.68 11.00
CA GLY A 100 8.32 3.73 10.31
C GLY A 100 8.30 3.57 8.79
N LEU A 101 7.18 3.10 8.24
CA LEU A 101 6.90 3.16 6.79
C LEU A 101 6.25 4.49 6.40
N ILE A 102 5.63 5.18 7.36
CA ILE A 102 5.16 6.56 7.22
C ILE A 102 5.61 7.39 8.41
N ASP A 103 5.85 8.68 8.18
CA ASP A 103 6.18 9.68 9.20
C ASP A 103 5.15 10.81 9.14
N ALA A 104 3.95 10.55 9.68
CA ALA A 104 2.77 11.41 9.66
C ALA A 104 2.16 11.52 11.06
#